data_AF-A0AAI9KZE8-F1
#
_entry.id   AF-A0AAI9KZE8-F1
#
_cell.length_a   1.000
_cell.length_b   1.000
_cell.length_c   1.000
_cell.angle_alpha   90.00
_cell.angle_beta   90.00
_cell.angle_gamma   90.00
#
_symmetry.space_group_name_H-M   'P 1'
#
loop_
_entity.id
_entity.type
_entity.pdbx_description
1 polymer ?
#
loop_
_entity_poly.entity_id
_entity_poly.type
_entity_poly.pdbx_seq_one_letter_code
_entity_poly.pdbx_strand_id
1 'polypeptide(L)' 'MGQMKGYLQDGIVLAGLLVAAIMFINVAIAAGHTFVEVRNGRAEWPKFGAIVVVGAILLVLTIWLLGKSANIIL' A
#
# COMPACT_ATOMS: atom_id res chain seq x y z
N MET A 1 -1.10 -29.58 -18.59
CA MET A 1 -0.04 -28.72 -18.02
C MET A 1 -0.59 -27.39 -17.46
N GLY A 2 -1.81 -27.32 -16.90
CA GLY A 2 -2.57 -26.06 -16.87
C GLY A 2 -3.08 -25.50 -15.54
N GLN A 3 -3.30 -26.29 -14.49
CA GLN A 3 -3.99 -25.80 -13.28
C GLN A 3 -3.06 -25.39 -12.13
N MET A 4 -1.92 -26.09 -11.95
CA MET A 4 -0.96 -25.76 -10.89
C MET A 4 -0.32 -24.38 -11.10
N LYS A 5 -0.11 -23.99 -12.37
CA LYS A 5 0.49 -22.70 -12.73
C LYS A 5 -0.48 -21.53 -12.47
N GLY A 6 -1.78 -21.73 -12.71
CA GLY A 6 -2.83 -20.75 -12.39
C GLY A 6 -2.99 -20.52 -10.88
N TYR A 7 -2.99 -21.60 -10.08
CA TYR A 7 -3.04 -21.48 -8.62
C TYR A 7 -1.80 -20.79 -8.02
N LEU A 8 -0.61 -21.09 -8.56
CA LEU A 8 0.62 -20.42 -8.12
C LEU A 8 0.61 -18.93 -8.49
N GLN A 9 0.04 -18.59 -9.65
CA GLN A 9 -0.09 -17.23 -10.14
C GLN A 9 -1.09 -16.40 -9.31
N ASP A 10 -2.28 -16.93 -9.05
CA ASP A 10 -3.25 -16.28 -8.16
C ASP A 10 -2.68 -16.14 -6.74
N GLY A 11 -1.91 -17.13 -6.28
CA GLY A 11 -1.21 -17.08 -5.00
C GLY A 11 -0.20 -15.93 -4.90
N ILE A 12 0.56 -15.67 -5.97
CA ILE A 12 1.53 -14.55 -6.01
C ILE A 12 0.80 -13.19 -6.00
N VAL A 13 -0.29 -13.05 -6.76
CA VAL A 13 -1.08 -11.82 -6.77
C VAL A 13 -1.72 -11.55 -5.40
N LEU A 14 -2.30 -12.59 -4.78
CA LEU A 14 -2.85 -12.51 -3.42
C LEU A 14 -1.78 -12.17 -2.38
N ALA A 15 -0.60 -12.76 -2.46
CA ALA A 15 0.52 -12.44 -1.58
C ALA A 15 0.95 -10.97 -1.74
N GLY A 16 1.05 -10.49 -2.98
CA GLY A 16 1.33 -9.08 -3.27
C GLY A 16 0.29 -8.12 -2.69
N LEU A 17 -1.00 -8.50 -2.76
CA LEU A 17 -2.09 -7.71 -2.17
C LEU A 17 -2.02 -7.68 -0.64
N LEU A 18 -1.67 -8.79 0.01
CA LEU A 18 -1.47 -8.84 1.46
C LEU A 18 -0.32 -7.94 1.91
N VAL A 19 0.81 -7.96 1.20
CA VAL A 19 1.94 -7.07 1.48
C VAL A 19 1.54 -5.60 1.32
N ALA A 20 0.76 -5.27 0.27
CA ALA A 20 0.23 -3.93 0.06
C ALA A 20 -0.67 -3.48 1.23
N ALA A 21 -1.53 -4.37 1.73
CA ALA A 21 -2.40 -4.09 2.87
C ALA A 21 -1.58 -3.80 4.15
N ILE A 22 -0.55 -4.59 4.44
CA ILE A 22 0.33 -4.39 5.60
C ILE A 22 1.05 -3.04 5.51
N MET A 23 1.58 -2.69 4.34
CA MET A 23 2.23 -1.40 4.12
C MET A 23 1.27 -0.24 4.33
N PHE A 24 0.03 -0.37 3.88
CA PHE A 24 -0.98 0.66 4.07
C PHE A 24 -1.37 0.84 5.55
N ILE A 25 -1.43 -0.24 6.32
CA ILE A 25 -1.66 -0.17 7.78
C ILE A 25 -0.54 0.64 8.45
N ASN A 26 0.73 0.41 8.08
CA ASN A 26 1.86 1.17 8.64
C ASN A 26 1.77 2.68 8.32
N VAL A 27 1.33 3.05 7.11
CA VAL A 27 1.08 4.45 6.73
C VAL A 27 -0.04 5.05 7.58
N ALA A 28 -1.14 4.32 7.78
CA ALA A 28 -2.26 4.79 8.60
C ALA A 28 -1.83 5.03 10.06
N ILE A 29 -1.00 4.14 10.62
CA ILE A 29 -0.39 4.29 11.94
C ILE A 29 0.47 5.56 11.96
N ALA A 30 1.38 5.75 11.00
CA ALA A 30 2.25 6.93 10.92
C ALA A 30 1.47 8.25 10.79
N ALA A 31 0.39 8.25 10.00
CA ALA A 31 -0.51 9.39 9.89
C ALA A 31 -1.20 9.69 11.23
N GLY A 32 -1.68 8.66 11.94
CA GLY A 32 -2.28 8.79 13.27
C GLY A 32 -1.32 9.39 14.30
N HIS A 33 -0.07 8.92 14.36
CA HIS A 33 0.96 9.49 15.23
C HIS A 33 1.25 10.95 14.89
N THR A 34 1.41 11.26 13.59
CA THR A 34 1.73 12.63 13.16
C THR A 34 0.56 13.58 13.39
N PHE A 35 -0.68 13.13 13.23
CA PHE A 35 -1.87 13.90 13.61
C PHE A 35 -1.84 14.26 15.11
N VAL A 36 -1.41 13.31 15.95
CA VAL A 36 -1.23 13.55 17.38
C VAL A 36 -0.08 14.52 17.70
N GLU A 37 0.98 14.52 16.92
CA GLU A 37 2.04 15.53 17.05
C GLU A 37 1.53 16.93 16.64
N VAL A 38 0.81 17.04 15.51
CA VAL A 38 0.30 18.31 15.00
C VAL A 38 -0.70 18.95 15.94
N ARG A 39 -1.67 18.18 16.46
CA ARG A 39 -2.67 18.68 17.42
C ARG A 39 -2.05 19.11 18.76
N ASN A 40 -0.90 18.55 19.12
CA ASN A 40 -0.15 18.91 20.32
C ASN A 40 0.90 20.02 20.06
N GLY A 41 0.93 20.61 18.85
CA GLY A 41 1.90 21.66 18.49
C GLY A 41 3.35 21.17 18.35
N ARG A 42 3.58 19.86 18.28
CA ARG A 42 4.91 19.23 18.16
C ARG A 42 5.32 18.94 16.72
N ALA A 43 4.39 19.09 15.77
CA ALA A 43 4.64 18.94 14.34
C ALA A 43 3.78 19.93 13.55
N GLU A 44 4.15 20.15 12.30
CA GLU A 44 3.42 21.06 11.41
C GLU A 44 2.41 20.31 10.54
N TRP A 45 1.30 20.96 10.21
CA TRP A 45 0.28 20.45 9.29
C TRP A 45 0.82 19.96 7.93
N PRO A 46 1.82 20.61 7.29
CA PRO A 46 2.43 20.11 6.07
C PRO A 46 3.08 18.73 6.23
N LYS A 47 3.69 18.43 7.38
CA LYS A 47 4.30 17.11 7.67
C LYS A 47 3.25 16.01 7.68
N PHE A 48 2.10 16.26 8.32
CA PHE A 48 0.97 15.34 8.30
C PHE A 48 0.43 15.14 6.88
N GLY A 49 0.22 16.24 6.14
CA GLY A 49 -0.25 16.20 4.76
C GLY A 49 0.69 15.38 3.85
N ALA A 50 2.00 15.55 3.97
CA ALA A 50 2.98 14.80 3.19
C ALA A 50 2.89 13.29 3.41
N ILE A 51 2.72 12.84 4.66
CA ILE A 51 2.59 11.42 4.99
C ILE A 51 1.32 10.82 4.37
N VAL A 52 0.20 11.53 4.44
CA VAL A 52 -1.07 11.08 3.85
C VAL A 52 -0.95 10.99 2.32
N VAL A 53 -0.36 12.00 1.68
CA VAL A 53 -0.19 12.05 0.22
C VAL A 53 0.73 10.94 -0.26
N VAL A 54 1.90 10.76 0.36
CA VAL A 54 2.83 9.67 0.02
C VAL A 54 2.15 8.31 0.20
N GLY A 55 1.39 8.16 1.28
CA GLY A 55 0.57 6.98 1.55
C GLY A 55 -0.41 6.64 0.44
N ALA A 56 -1.19 7.62 -0.01
CA ALA A 56 -2.17 7.45 -1.08
C ALA A 56 -1.50 7.10 -2.42
N ILE A 57 -0.39 7.77 -2.76
CA ILE A 57 0.36 7.50 -3.99
C ILE A 57 0.90 6.07 -4.00
N LEU A 58 1.51 5.62 -2.91
CA LEU A 58 2.02 4.25 -2.80
C LEU A 58 0.92 3.20 -2.97
N LEU A 59 -0.27 3.45 -2.42
CA LEU A 59 -1.41 2.55 -2.55
C LEU A 59 -1.84 2.38 -4.02
N VAL A 60 -2.02 3.51 -4.71
CA VAL A 60 -2.42 3.51 -6.13
C VAL A 60 -1.37 2.83 -7.00
N LEU A 61 -0.10 3.15 -6.82
CA LEU A 61 1.00 2.56 -7.57
C LEU A 61 1.09 1.04 -7.35
N THR A 62 0.90 0.58 -6.12
CA THR A 62 0.98 -0.85 -5.79
C THR A 62 -0.17 -1.63 -6.42
N ILE A 63 -1.42 -1.14 -6.30
CA ILE A 63 -2.58 -1.79 -6.94
C ILE A 63 -2.42 -1.80 -8.46
N TRP A 64 -1.98 -0.70 -9.04
CA TRP A 64 -1.76 -0.60 -10.48
C TRP A 64 -0.67 -1.56 -10.98
N LEU A 65 0.47 -1.66 -10.27
CA LEU A 65 1.54 -2.61 -10.60
C LEU A 65 1.08 -4.06 -10.46
N LEU A 66 0.31 -4.40 -9.42
CA LEU A 66 -0.28 -5.72 -9.28
C LEU A 66 -1.19 -6.04 -10.48
N GLY A 67 -2.08 -5.12 -10.87
CA GLY A 67 -2.92 -5.28 -12.05
C GLY A 67 -2.14 -5.41 -13.37
N LYS A 68 -1.01 -4.69 -13.50
CA LYS A 68 -0.13 -4.80 -14.66
C LYS A 68 0.62 -6.14 -14.68
N SER A 69 1.10 -6.62 -13.53
CA SER A 69 1.73 -7.94 -13.42
C SER A 69 0.76 -9.07 -13.77
N ALA A 70 -0.50 -9.00 -13.30
CA ALA A 70 -1.52 -9.97 -13.66
C ALA A 70 -1.75 -10.03 -15.18
N ASN A 71 -1.74 -8.88 -15.88
CA ASN A 71 -1.88 -8.81 -17.33
C ASN A 71 -0.63 -9.24 -18.12
N ILE A 72 0.57 -9.19 -17.54
CA ILE A 72 1.82 -9.63 -18.21
C ILE A 72 1.99 -11.15 -18.07
N ILE A 73 1.44 -11.73 -17.00
CA ILE A 73 1.60 -13.15 -16.68
C ILE A 73 0.44 -13.99 -17.26
N LEU A 74 -0.73 -13.40 -17.52
CA LEU A 74 -1.89 -14.00 -18.22
C LEU A 74 -1.67 -14.03 -19.74
#